data_AF-A0A482VSM2-F1
#
_entry.id   AF-A0A482VSM2-F1
#
_cell.length_a   1.000
_cell.length_b   1.000
_cell.length_c   1.000
_cell.angle_alpha   90.00
_cell.angle_beta   90.00
_cell.angle_gamma   90.00
#
_symmetry.space_group_name_H-M   'P 1'
#
loop_
_entity.id
_entity.type
_entity.pdbx_description
1 polymer ?
#
loop_
_entity_poly.entity_id
_entity_poly.type
_entity_poly.pdbx_seq_one_letter_code
_entity_poly.pdbx_strand_id
1 'polypeptide(L)' 'MLQVQKMKKVLQCHGDCDPVVPYKWGQMTASVLKTLLVEPEFKSYRGLMHTSSDEELRDVK' A
#
# COMPACT_ATOMS: atom_id res chain seq x y z
N MET A 1 29.83 1.54 -10.35
CA MET A 1 28.52 0.87 -10.35
C MET A 1 27.55 1.79 -9.62
N LEU A 2 26.65 2.48 -10.33
CA LEU A 2 25.66 3.36 -9.70
C LEU A 2 24.77 2.50 -8.80
N GLN A 3 24.86 2.69 -7.49
CA GLN A 3 23.86 2.11 -6.60
C GLN A 3 22.55 2.84 -6.86
N VAL A 4 21.61 2.17 -7.52
CA VAL A 4 20.21 2.61 -7.53
C VAL A 4 19.73 2.55 -6.09
N GLN A 5 19.49 3.71 -5.47
CA GLN A 5 18.87 3.76 -4.15
C GLN A 5 17.43 3.24 -4.26
N LYS A 6 17.23 1.96 -3.92
CA LYS A 6 15.88 1.43 -3.69
C LYS A 6 15.36 2.01 -2.37
N MET A 7 14.18 2.61 -2.38
CA MET A 7 13.47 2.96 -1.14
C MET A 7 13.25 1.67 -0.33
N LYS A 8 13.60 1.71 0.95
CA LYS A 8 13.76 0.49 1.77
C LYS A 8 12.43 -0.10 2.20
N LYS A 9 11.55 0.69 2.84
CA LYS A 9 10.26 0.24 3.37
C LYS A 9 9.15 1.20 2.97
N VAL A 10 8.08 0.64 2.40
CA VAL A 10 6.85 1.37 2.05
C VAL A 10 5.67 0.52 2.49
N LEU A 11 4.79 1.12 3.27
CA LEU A 11 3.47 0.57 3.59
C LEU A 11 2.44 1.21 2.65
N GLN A 12 1.81 0.41 1.80
CA GLN A 12 0.70 0.81 0.96
C GLN A 12 -0.61 0.33 1.60
N CYS A 13 -1.39 1.28 2.11
CA CYS A 13 -2.70 1.04 2.72
C CYS A 13 -3.82 1.17 1.69
N HIS A 14 -4.91 0.41 1.85
CA HIS A 14 -6.11 0.56 1.03
C HIS A 14 -7.36 0.00 1.73
N GLY A 15 -8.51 0.65 1.56
CA GLY A 15 -9.80 0.06 1.90
C GLY A 15 -10.29 -0.90 0.80
N ASP A 16 -10.81 -2.07 1.15
CA ASP A 16 -11.27 -3.05 0.15
C ASP A 16 -12.64 -2.71 -0.49
N CYS A 17 -13.33 -1.72 0.06
CA CYS A 17 -14.65 -1.23 -0.37
C CYS A 17 -14.61 0.22 -0.85
N ASP A 18 -13.44 0.72 -1.26
CA ASP A 18 -13.26 2.09 -1.77
C ASP A 18 -14.04 2.29 -3.10
N PRO A 19 -15.03 3.20 -3.14
CA PRO A 19 -15.81 3.46 -4.34
C PRO A 19 -15.16 4.48 -5.30
N VAL A 20 -14.11 5.18 -4.86
CA VAL A 20 -13.44 6.24 -5.62
C VAL A 20 -12.19 5.69 -6.31
N VAL A 21 -11.39 4.93 -5.59
CA VAL A 21 -10.17 4.28 -6.09
C VAL A 21 -10.39 2.76 -6.02
N PRO A 22 -10.65 2.07 -7.15
CA PRO A 22 -10.90 0.64 -7.13
C PRO A 22 -9.76 -0.15 -6.48
N TYR A 23 -10.10 -1.04 -5.54
CA TYR A 23 -9.14 -1.88 -4.82
C TYR A 23 -8.17 -2.65 -5.74
N LYS A 24 -8.65 -3.08 -6.92
CA LYS A 24 -7.83 -3.74 -7.94
C LYS A 24 -6.65 -2.88 -8.42
N TRP A 25 -6.80 -1.55 -8.46
CA TRP A 25 -5.71 -0.64 -8.80
C TRP A 25 -4.65 -0.62 -7.71
N GLY A 26 -5.07 -0.63 -6.44
CA GLY A 26 -4.17 -0.82 -5.30
C GLY A 26 -3.33 -2.10 -5.42
N GLN A 27 -3.97 -3.23 -5.77
CA GLN A 27 -3.28 -4.51 -5.98
C GLN A 27 -2.30 -4.48 -7.16
N MET A 28 -2.65 -3.81 -8.26
CA MET A 28 -1.75 -3.64 -9.41
C MET A 28 -0.53 -2.79 -9.04
N THR A 29 -0.73 -1.67 -8.34
CA THR A 29 0.37 -0.84 -7.82
C THR A 29 1.27 -1.64 -6.89
N ALA A 30 0.70 -2.41 -5.95
CA ALA A 30 1.46 -3.26 -5.04
C ALA A 30 2.33 -4.29 -5.79
N SER A 31 1.82 -4.83 -6.90
CA SER A 31 2.56 -5.78 -7.75
C SER A 31 3.76 -5.12 -8.42
N VAL A 32 3.63 -3.86 -8.87
CA VAL A 32 4.74 -3.08 -9.42
C VAL A 32 5.75 -2.71 -8.33
N LEU A 33 5.28 -2.26 -7.15
CA LEU A 33 6.14 -1.88 -6.03
C LEU A 33 7.04 -3.03 -5.54
N LYS A 34 6.55 -4.28 -5.57
CA LYS A 34 7.34 -5.49 -5.29
C LYS A 34 8.58 -5.65 -6.18
N THR A 35 8.59 -5.05 -7.37
CA THR A 35 9.76 -5.09 -8.28
C THR A 35 10.78 -3.98 -8.00
N LEU A 36 10.31 -2.87 -7.42
CA LEU A 36 11.09 -1.64 -7.25
C LEU A 36 11.67 -1.48 -5.85
N LEU A 37 10.96 -1.96 -4.82
CA LEU A 37 11.27 -1.76 -3.41
C LEU A 37 11.93 -2.98 -2.77
N VAL A 38 12.59 -2.77 -1.63
CA VAL A 38 13.24 -3.87 -0.89
C VAL A 38 12.19 -4.64 -0.07
N GLU A 39 11.35 -3.91 0.66
CA GLU A 39 10.33 -4.50 1.54
C GLU A 39 9.01 -3.71 1.44
N PRO A 40 8.26 -3.84 0.34
CA PRO A 40 6.92 -3.25 0.23
C PRO A 40 5.87 -4.11 0.93
N GLU A 41 5.01 -3.46 1.71
CA GLU A 41 3.83 -4.08 2.31
C GLU A 41 2.57 -3.49 1.67
N PHE A 42 1.60 -4.35 1.32
CA PHE A 42 0.26 -3.93 0.91
C PHE A 42 -0.73 -4.44 1.94
N LYS A 43 -1.37 -3.51 2.65
CA LYS A 43 -2.29 -3.81 3.72
C LYS A 43 -3.69 -3.31 3.38
N SER A 44 -4.67 -4.18 3.58
CA SER A 44 -6.06 -3.93 3.21
C SER A 44 -6.95 -3.95 4.43
N TYR A 45 -7.80 -2.94 4.56
CA TYR A 45 -8.70 -2.79 5.70
C TYR A 45 -10.12 -3.15 5.26
N ARG A 46 -10.67 -4.18 5.91
CA ARG A 46 -11.93 -4.79 5.52
C ARG A 46 -13.11 -3.85 5.75
N GLY A 47 -13.93 -3.67 4.71
CA GLY A 47 -15.10 -2.78 4.73
C GLY A 47 -14.75 -1.29 4.70
N LEU A 48 -13.47 -0.92 4.68
CA LEU A 48 -13.05 0.47 4.63
C LEU A 48 -13.27 1.01 3.20
N MET A 49 -13.91 2.18 3.12
CA MET A 49 -14.14 2.90 1.86
C MET A 49 -12.97 3.86 1.57
N HIS A 50 -13.26 5.01 0.95
CA HIS A 50 -12.27 6.07 0.71
C HIS A 50 -12.04 6.94 1.95
N THR A 51 -11.54 6.34 3.03
CA THR A 51 -11.23 6.98 4.32
C THR A 51 -10.12 6.22 5.03
N SER A 52 -9.56 6.78 6.10
CA SER A 52 -8.66 6.07 7.00
C SER A 52 -9.39 5.51 8.24
N SER A 53 -8.71 4.64 8.99
CA SER A 53 -9.21 4.04 10.24
C SER A 53 -8.18 4.07 11.37
N ASP A 54 -8.62 3.89 12.62
CA ASP A 54 -7.69 3.76 13.76
C ASP A 54 -6.77 2.53 13.64
N GLU A 55 -7.23 1.48 12.95
CA GLU A 55 -6.40 0.31 12.64
C GLU A 55 -5.25 0.71 11.71
N GLU A 56 -5.57 1.40 10.62
CA GLU A 56 -4.58 1.92 9.68
C GLU A 56 -3.58 2.86 10.34
N LEU A 57 -4.05 3.77 11.20
CA LEU A 57 -3.17 4.70 11.91
C LEU A 57 -2.22 4.00 12.90
N ARG A 58 -2.60 2.83 13.43
CA ARG A 58 -1.71 2.03 14.29
C ARG A 58 -0.62 1.34 13.48
N ASP A 59 -0.90 0.96 12.24
CA ASP A 59 0.06 0.29 11.37
C ASP A 59 1.13 1.23 10.78
N VAL A 60 0.86 2.54 10.78
CA VAL A 60 1.81 3.57 10.32
C VAL A 60 2.86 3.92 11.39
N LYS A 61 2.60 3.64 12.67
CA LYS A 61 3.51 3.98 13.80
C LYS A 61 4.73 3.06 13.87
#